data_AF-A0A7S2ECD8-F1
#
_entry.id   AF-A0A7S2ECD8-F1
#
_cell.length_a   1.000
_cell.length_b   1.000
_cell.length_c   1.000
_cell.angle_alpha   90.00
_cell.angle_beta   90.00
_cell.angle_gamma   90.00
#
_symmetry.space_group_name_H-M   'P 1'
#
loop_
_entity.id
_entity.type
_entity.pdbx_description
1 polymer ?
#
loop_
_entity_poly.entity_id
_entity_poly.type
_entity_poly.pdbx_seq_one_letter_code
_entity_poly.pdbx_strand_id
1 'polypeptide(L)'
;VPVRSVENDRVFSRLTYADDYNGGALYTEYIEPLVSHLRHPLAGCVKKDSFSGTFGRKEDRLMVFTRSYVLPRPDLFHFSPESRSFLFDAGASSWKTGAGGPSLSILDDLWSRHGINFDKIEAWEGATSEKDFYSSLPSVHKDRVWYHQAWISSDPNEHDPSKPFIPGVIRNSTTKDDYVFFKLDIDSKSVETGTVDYLLSGNNSDIEYIDEFAWEHHIRQNYIMAARGWCPGGCDYEKSSLDSYNYFLELRRRGVR
;
A
#
# COMPACT_ATOMS: atom_id res chain seq x y z
N VAL A 1 -6.44 -7.25 -24.17
CA VAL A 1 -7.17 -6.10 -23.57
C VAL A 1 -7.80 -6.59 -22.29
N PRO A 2 -7.39 -6.10 -21.11
CA PRO A 2 -8.06 -6.46 -19.87
C PRO A 2 -9.53 -6.07 -20.00
N VAL A 3 -10.44 -7.02 -19.76
CA VAL A 3 -11.87 -6.75 -19.74
C VAL A 3 -12.12 -5.82 -18.55
N ARG A 4 -12.30 -4.53 -18.82
CA ARG A 4 -12.69 -3.53 -17.82
C ARG A 4 -14.01 -3.98 -17.20
N SER A 5 -14.03 -4.33 -15.92
CA SER A 5 -15.28 -4.67 -15.26
C SER A 5 -16.15 -3.41 -15.16
N VAL A 6 -17.44 -3.55 -15.46
CA VAL A 6 -18.47 -2.49 -15.34
C VAL A 6 -18.59 -1.98 -13.89
N GLU A 7 -17.95 -2.67 -12.93
CA GLU A 7 -17.90 -2.29 -11.52
C GLU A 7 -17.05 -1.04 -11.26
N ASN A 8 -16.00 -0.79 -12.05
CA ASN A 8 -15.09 0.34 -11.80
C ASN A 8 -15.78 1.72 -11.99
N ASP A 9 -16.71 1.83 -12.94
CA ASP A 9 -17.42 3.09 -13.20
C ASP A 9 -18.37 3.50 -12.05
N ARG A 10 -18.67 2.59 -11.12
CA ARG A 10 -19.48 2.88 -9.92
C ARG A 10 -18.65 3.29 -8.71
N VAL A 11 -17.35 3.00 -8.72
CA VAL A 11 -16.45 3.17 -7.55
C VAL A 11 -15.58 4.41 -7.71
N PHE A 12 -15.15 4.72 -8.93
CA PHE A 12 -14.20 5.80 -9.19
C PHE A 12 -14.86 7.07 -9.69
N SER A 13 -14.41 8.21 -9.16
CA SER A 13 -14.54 9.47 -9.89
C SER A 13 -13.52 9.47 -11.04
N ARG A 14 -13.78 10.24 -12.09
CA ARG A 14 -12.82 10.38 -13.19
C ARG A 14 -12.61 11.84 -13.54
N LEU A 15 -11.36 12.20 -13.80
CA LEU A 15 -10.98 13.47 -14.39
C LEU A 15 -10.72 13.22 -15.87
N THR A 16 -11.50 13.86 -16.73
CA THR A 16 -11.20 13.92 -18.17
C THR A 16 -10.62 15.29 -18.46
N TYR A 17 -9.41 15.33 -19.00
CA TYR A 17 -8.72 16.57 -19.37
C TYR A 17 -8.09 16.44 -20.75
N ALA A 18 -7.94 17.57 -21.43
CA ALA A 18 -7.20 17.63 -22.69
C ALA A 18 -5.70 17.73 -22.38
N ASP A 19 -4.89 16.94 -23.05
CA ASP A 19 -3.45 17.09 -23.02
C ASP A 19 -3.02 18.22 -23.95
N ASP A 20 -2.66 19.34 -23.35
CA ASP A 20 -2.21 20.54 -24.06
C ASP A 20 -0.89 20.33 -24.81
N TYR A 21 -0.13 19.28 -24.49
CA TYR A 21 1.15 18.94 -25.15
C TYR A 21 0.97 18.00 -26.34
N ASN A 22 0.02 17.07 -26.29
CA ASN A 22 -0.27 16.12 -27.38
C ASN A 22 -1.47 16.52 -28.23
N GLY A 23 -1.58 17.83 -28.56
CA GLY A 23 -2.56 18.33 -29.53
C GLY A 23 -4.02 18.22 -29.08
N GLY A 24 -4.28 18.24 -27.76
CA GLY A 24 -5.62 18.22 -27.20
C GLY A 24 -6.27 16.84 -27.12
N ALA A 25 -5.49 15.76 -27.20
CA ALA A 25 -5.99 14.41 -26.94
C ALA A 25 -6.64 14.35 -25.55
N LEU A 26 -7.82 13.72 -25.45
CA LEU A 26 -8.52 13.59 -24.17
C LEU A 26 -7.95 12.39 -23.39
N TYR A 27 -7.44 12.67 -22.19
CA TYR A 27 -7.03 11.67 -21.22
C TYR A 27 -8.09 11.54 -20.13
N THR A 28 -8.30 10.32 -19.65
CA THR A 28 -9.18 10.06 -18.52
C THR A 28 -8.37 9.37 -17.44
N GLU A 29 -8.16 10.09 -16.35
CA GLU A 29 -7.55 9.56 -15.14
C GLU A 29 -8.66 9.23 -14.15
N TYR A 30 -8.60 8.02 -13.57
CA TYR A 30 -9.49 7.66 -12.48
C TYR A 30 -8.94 8.27 -11.21
N ILE A 31 -9.73 9.13 -10.59
CA ILE A 31 -9.42 9.67 -9.27
C ILE A 31 -9.89 8.61 -8.29
N GLU A 32 -8.97 8.09 -7.49
CA GLU A 32 -9.33 7.29 -6.32
C GLU A 32 -10.42 8.05 -5.54
N PRO A 33 -11.55 7.42 -5.20
CA PRO A 33 -12.61 8.12 -4.49
C PRO A 33 -12.02 8.82 -3.27
N LEU A 34 -12.50 10.04 -2.95
CA LEU A 34 -12.11 10.73 -1.72
C LEU A 34 -12.42 9.81 -0.54
N VAL A 35 -11.43 9.03 -0.14
CA VAL A 35 -11.59 8.00 0.87
C VAL A 35 -11.67 8.74 2.19
N SER A 36 -12.87 8.82 2.74
CA SER A 36 -13.13 9.44 4.03
C SER A 36 -12.33 8.68 5.08
N HIS A 37 -11.27 9.30 5.60
CA HIS A 37 -10.26 8.68 6.49
C HIS A 37 -9.32 7.68 5.82
N LEU A 38 -8.98 7.90 4.55
CA LEU A 38 -8.00 7.09 3.79
C LEU A 38 -8.43 5.62 3.63
N ARG A 39 -9.73 5.34 3.81
CA ARG A 39 -10.37 4.05 3.54
C ARG A 39 -11.71 4.27 2.87
N HIS A 40 -12.23 3.18 2.29
CA HIS A 40 -13.60 3.16 1.79
C HIS A 40 -14.57 3.71 2.87
N PRO A 41 -15.52 4.61 2.55
CA PRO A 41 -16.43 5.20 3.55
C PRO A 41 -17.28 4.20 4.33
N LEU A 42 -17.44 2.98 3.79
CA LEU A 42 -18.12 1.85 4.46
C LEU A 42 -17.14 0.86 5.13
N ALA A 43 -15.83 1.06 5.03
CA ALA A 43 -14.83 0.21 5.68
C ALA A 43 -15.04 0.21 7.20
N GLY A 44 -14.85 -0.93 7.86
CA GLY A 44 -14.91 -1.00 9.31
C GLY A 44 -14.38 -2.33 9.83
N CYS A 45 -13.79 -2.34 11.02
CA CYS A 45 -13.51 -3.59 11.75
C CYS A 45 -14.84 -4.23 12.15
N VAL A 46 -15.20 -5.35 11.56
CA VAL A 46 -16.43 -6.07 11.91
C VAL A 46 -16.00 -7.38 12.53
N LYS A 47 -16.46 -7.66 13.77
CA LYS A 47 -16.26 -9.01 14.33
C LYS A 47 -16.97 -9.99 13.38
N LYS A 48 -16.34 -11.13 13.09
CA LYS A 48 -16.88 -12.15 12.17
C LYS A 48 -18.34 -12.50 12.45
N ASP A 49 -18.77 -12.38 13.71
CA ASP A 49 -20.10 -12.76 14.19
C ASP A 49 -21.13 -11.60 14.18
N SER A 50 -20.70 -10.35 13.94
CA SER A 50 -21.56 -9.16 14.02
C SER A 50 -22.30 -8.81 12.73
N PHE A 51 -22.11 -9.60 11.66
CA PHE A 51 -22.71 -9.32 10.34
C PHE A 51 -24.17 -9.77 10.19
N SER A 52 -24.82 -10.23 11.26
CA SER A 52 -26.18 -10.76 11.23
C SER A 52 -27.29 -9.70 11.23
N GLY A 53 -26.98 -8.39 11.35
CA GLY A 53 -28.02 -7.41 11.71
C GLY A 53 -28.24 -6.17 10.84
N THR A 54 -27.34 -5.77 9.92
CA THR A 54 -27.48 -4.42 9.30
C THR A 54 -27.00 -4.30 7.85
N PHE A 55 -26.08 -5.16 7.38
CA PHE A 55 -25.67 -5.25 5.98
C PHE A 55 -26.22 -6.56 5.39
N GLY A 56 -27.49 -6.51 4.98
CA GLY A 56 -28.31 -7.68 4.64
C GLY A 56 -27.99 -8.33 3.30
N ARG A 57 -27.19 -7.71 2.44
CA ARG A 57 -26.79 -8.30 1.15
C ARG A 57 -25.33 -8.71 1.17
N LYS A 58 -25.05 -9.88 0.57
CA LYS A 58 -23.68 -10.40 0.38
C LYS A 58 -22.80 -9.41 -0.39
N GLU A 59 -23.42 -8.62 -1.26
CA GLU A 59 -22.86 -7.52 -2.05
C GLU A 59 -22.36 -6.35 -1.19
N ASP A 60 -23.08 -5.98 -0.11
CA ASP A 60 -22.64 -4.88 0.77
C ASP A 60 -21.44 -5.29 1.63
N ARG A 61 -21.30 -6.59 1.91
CA ARG A 61 -20.12 -7.15 2.62
C ARG A 61 -18.85 -7.11 1.77
N LEU A 62 -19.00 -7.15 0.43
CA LEU A 62 -17.87 -7.04 -0.51
C LEU A 62 -17.27 -5.63 -0.46
N MET A 63 -18.08 -4.58 -0.31
CA MET A 63 -17.65 -3.17 -0.31
C MET A 63 -16.74 -2.77 0.86
N VAL A 64 -16.84 -3.46 2.01
CA VAL A 64 -16.06 -3.15 3.22
C VAL A 64 -14.61 -3.64 3.14
N PHE A 65 -14.38 -4.75 2.43
CA PHE A 65 -13.06 -5.41 2.34
C PHE A 65 -12.48 -5.44 0.93
N THR A 66 -13.28 -5.09 -0.08
CA THR A 66 -12.78 -4.92 -1.44
C THR A 66 -11.73 -3.83 -1.48
N ARG A 67 -10.63 -4.08 -2.18
CA ARG A 67 -9.61 -3.09 -2.51
C ARG A 67 -9.73 -2.67 -3.98
N SER A 68 -10.91 -2.85 -4.58
CA SER A 68 -11.19 -2.45 -5.97
C SER A 68 -11.09 -0.95 -6.19
N TYR A 69 -11.05 -0.14 -5.12
CA TYR A 69 -10.80 1.30 -5.17
C TYR A 69 -9.30 1.67 -5.22
N VAL A 70 -8.40 0.69 -5.12
CA VAL A 70 -6.95 0.87 -5.30
C VAL A 70 -6.62 0.47 -6.73
N LEU A 71 -5.97 1.36 -7.49
CA LEU A 71 -5.57 1.09 -8.88
C LEU A 71 -4.11 1.44 -9.03
N PRO A 72 -3.25 0.62 -9.66
CA PRO A 72 -1.89 1.01 -10.02
C PRO A 72 -1.88 2.18 -11.02
N ARG A 73 -0.76 2.91 -11.11
CA ARG A 73 -0.63 4.08 -11.98
C ARG A 73 -0.74 3.65 -13.45
N PRO A 74 -1.74 4.14 -14.21
CA PRO A 74 -1.99 3.65 -15.56
C PRO A 74 -1.02 4.19 -16.62
N ASP A 75 -0.14 5.13 -16.29
CA ASP A 75 0.85 5.76 -17.16
C ASP A 75 2.25 5.14 -17.05
N LEU A 76 2.47 4.23 -16.09
CA LEU A 76 3.76 3.57 -15.90
C LEU A 76 4.02 2.41 -16.88
N PHE A 77 3.10 2.12 -17.81
CA PHE A 77 3.30 1.04 -18.80
C PHE A 77 4.36 1.34 -19.88
N HIS A 78 5.13 2.41 -19.73
CA HIS A 78 6.28 2.76 -20.59
C HIS A 78 7.61 2.49 -19.89
N PHE A 79 7.70 1.31 -19.29
CA PHE A 79 8.91 0.73 -18.75
C PHE A 79 9.98 0.56 -19.84
N SER A 80 11.21 0.96 -19.53
CA SER A 80 12.34 0.62 -20.40
C SER A 80 12.49 -0.91 -20.45
N PRO A 81 13.04 -1.49 -21.52
CA PRO A 81 13.25 -2.95 -21.59
C PRO A 81 14.09 -3.53 -20.44
N GLU A 82 14.83 -2.68 -19.71
CA GLU A 82 15.70 -3.06 -18.60
C GLU A 82 15.04 -2.88 -17.24
N SER A 83 13.96 -2.09 -17.17
CA SER A 83 13.24 -1.83 -15.91
C SER A 83 12.51 -3.07 -15.41
N ARG A 84 12.44 -3.17 -14.09
CA ARG A 84 11.80 -4.25 -13.34
C ARG A 84 10.75 -3.69 -12.41
N SER A 85 9.92 -4.57 -11.88
CA SER A 85 8.86 -4.25 -10.94
C SER A 85 9.07 -4.92 -9.60
N PHE A 86 8.99 -4.13 -8.54
CA PHE A 86 9.27 -4.54 -7.17
C PHE A 86 8.11 -4.23 -6.24
N LEU A 87 7.85 -5.17 -5.32
CA LEU A 87 7.00 -4.95 -4.16
C LEU A 87 7.83 -5.11 -2.90
N PHE A 88 7.86 -4.07 -2.06
CA PHE A 88 8.45 -4.10 -0.72
C PHE A 88 7.31 -4.06 0.28
N ASP A 89 7.11 -5.11 1.08
CA ASP A 89 6.09 -5.17 2.15
C ASP A 89 6.77 -5.24 3.52
N ALA A 90 6.75 -4.11 4.23
CA ALA A 90 7.10 -4.06 5.64
C ALA A 90 5.84 -4.39 6.47
N GLY A 91 5.85 -5.57 7.13
CA GLY A 91 4.76 -6.12 7.93
C GLY A 91 4.09 -7.35 7.30
N ALA A 92 4.87 -8.16 6.60
CA ALA A 92 4.41 -9.26 5.78
C ALA A 92 4.18 -10.56 6.57
N SER A 93 3.23 -10.55 7.51
CA SER A 93 3.00 -11.68 8.42
C SER A 93 2.57 -13.00 7.76
N SER A 94 1.92 -12.99 6.58
CA SER A 94 1.53 -14.19 5.83
C SER A 94 1.13 -13.84 4.39
N TRP A 95 1.29 -14.79 3.46
CA TRP A 95 0.82 -14.62 2.08
C TRP A 95 -0.71 -14.68 1.96
N LYS A 96 -1.39 -15.51 2.78
CA LYS A 96 -2.82 -15.86 2.59
C LYS A 96 -3.76 -15.40 3.70
N THR A 97 -3.22 -14.93 4.82
CA THR A 97 -3.99 -14.59 6.02
C THR A 97 -3.50 -13.29 6.63
N GLY A 98 -4.38 -12.59 7.34
CA GLY A 98 -4.06 -11.38 8.09
C GLY A 98 -5.31 -10.85 8.79
N ALA A 99 -5.14 -10.05 9.85
CA ALA A 99 -6.28 -9.46 10.57
C ALA A 99 -7.13 -8.55 9.65
N GLY A 100 -6.48 -7.85 8.70
CA GLY A 100 -7.10 -7.09 7.61
C GLY A 100 -7.27 -7.86 6.29
N GLY A 101 -7.06 -9.18 6.28
CA GLY A 101 -6.88 -10.00 5.07
C GLY A 101 -5.42 -10.04 4.58
N PRO A 102 -5.09 -10.92 3.61
CA PRO A 102 -3.73 -11.03 3.09
C PRO A 102 -3.33 -9.82 2.24
N SER A 103 -2.37 -9.01 2.69
CA SER A 103 -1.86 -7.88 1.88
C SER A 103 -1.18 -8.40 0.61
N LEU A 104 -0.16 -9.25 0.75
CA LEU A 104 0.70 -9.68 -0.35
C LEU A 104 -0.06 -10.32 -1.51
N SER A 105 -0.88 -11.36 -1.26
CA SER A 105 -1.60 -12.02 -2.35
C SER A 105 -2.59 -11.07 -3.04
N ILE A 106 -3.20 -10.15 -2.30
CA ILE A 106 -4.15 -9.20 -2.88
C ILE A 106 -3.43 -8.15 -3.71
N LEU A 107 -2.29 -7.64 -3.26
CA LEU A 107 -1.49 -6.68 -4.02
C LEU A 107 -0.92 -7.32 -5.28
N ASP A 108 -0.36 -8.53 -5.20
CA ASP A 108 0.13 -9.29 -6.36
C ASP A 108 -0.99 -9.55 -7.38
N ASP A 109 -2.15 -10.06 -6.93
CA ASP A 109 -3.30 -10.32 -7.82
C ASP A 109 -3.88 -9.03 -8.41
N LEU A 110 -3.92 -7.94 -7.64
CA LEU A 110 -4.44 -6.66 -8.12
C LEU A 110 -3.52 -6.07 -9.18
N TRP A 111 -2.22 -5.97 -8.92
CA TRP A 111 -1.26 -5.44 -9.87
C TRP A 111 -1.15 -6.31 -11.14
N SER A 112 -1.17 -7.63 -11.00
CA SER A 112 -1.12 -8.55 -12.15
C SER A 112 -2.31 -8.37 -13.09
N ARG A 113 -3.52 -8.10 -12.56
CA ARG A 113 -4.71 -7.78 -13.38
C ARG A 113 -4.55 -6.50 -14.20
N HIS A 114 -3.67 -5.61 -13.77
CA HIS A 114 -3.31 -4.39 -14.49
C HIS A 114 -2.07 -4.55 -15.37
N GLY A 115 -1.52 -5.77 -15.50
CA GLY A 115 -0.38 -6.05 -16.36
C GLY A 115 0.99 -5.82 -15.70
N ILE A 116 1.01 -5.55 -14.39
CA ILE A 116 2.25 -5.42 -13.61
C ILE A 116 2.45 -6.71 -12.84
N ASN A 117 3.42 -7.52 -13.25
CA ASN A 117 3.81 -8.72 -12.52
C ASN A 117 5.13 -8.43 -11.83
N PHE A 118 5.12 -8.34 -10.50
CA PHE A 118 6.34 -8.10 -9.74
C PHE A 118 7.41 -9.15 -10.08
N ASP A 119 8.56 -8.66 -10.53
CA ASP A 119 9.76 -9.45 -10.76
C ASP A 119 10.37 -9.89 -9.43
N LYS A 120 10.19 -9.06 -8.40
CA LYS A 120 10.69 -9.32 -7.06
C LYS A 120 9.76 -8.77 -5.98
N ILE A 121 9.51 -9.59 -4.97
CA ILE A 121 8.74 -9.25 -3.78
C ILE A 121 9.65 -9.47 -2.57
N GLU A 122 9.90 -8.41 -1.84
CA GLU A 122 10.67 -8.43 -0.59
C GLU A 122 9.72 -8.20 0.58
N ALA A 123 9.69 -9.15 1.51
CA ALA A 123 8.72 -9.21 2.59
C ALA A 123 9.43 -9.25 3.94
N TRP A 124 9.11 -8.32 4.85
CA TRP A 124 9.71 -8.25 6.18
C TRP A 124 8.68 -8.39 7.28
N GLU A 125 8.98 -9.18 8.30
CA GLU A 125 8.19 -9.28 9.53
C GLU A 125 9.07 -9.80 10.67
N GLY A 126 8.95 -9.21 11.86
CA GLY A 126 9.78 -9.57 13.01
C GLY A 126 9.27 -10.80 13.76
N ALA A 127 7.95 -10.97 13.84
CA ALA A 127 7.33 -12.00 14.68
C ALA A 127 7.12 -13.34 13.97
N THR A 128 6.83 -13.35 12.68
CA THR A 128 6.57 -14.56 11.90
C THR A 128 7.88 -15.28 11.56
N SER A 129 7.93 -16.59 11.78
CA SER A 129 9.09 -17.39 11.36
C SER A 129 9.12 -17.60 9.85
N GLU A 130 10.31 -17.71 9.25
CA GLU A 130 10.43 -18.01 7.81
C GLU A 130 9.64 -19.27 7.42
N LYS A 131 9.69 -20.30 8.27
CA LYS A 131 8.96 -21.56 8.06
C LYS A 131 7.46 -21.31 7.94
N ASP A 132 6.89 -20.50 8.84
CA ASP A 132 5.47 -20.20 8.84
C ASP A 132 5.08 -19.37 7.62
N PHE A 133 5.87 -18.34 7.28
CA PHE A 133 5.64 -17.55 6.07
C PHE A 133 5.66 -18.42 4.80
N TYR A 134 6.74 -19.19 4.58
CA TYR A 134 6.90 -20.04 3.40
C TYR A 134 5.90 -21.20 3.34
N SER A 135 5.31 -21.61 4.46
CA SER A 135 4.20 -22.58 4.48
C SER A 135 2.91 -22.01 3.85
N SER A 136 2.73 -20.68 3.92
CA SER A 136 1.58 -19.99 3.33
C SER A 136 1.77 -19.65 1.84
N LEU A 137 3.03 -19.53 1.39
CA LEU A 137 3.42 -19.08 0.06
C LEU A 137 3.17 -20.14 -1.04
N PRO A 138 2.32 -19.86 -2.06
CA PRO A 138 2.17 -20.73 -3.22
C PRO A 138 3.49 -20.98 -3.97
N SER A 139 3.68 -22.19 -4.49
CA SER A 139 4.92 -22.58 -5.18
C SER A 139 5.25 -21.70 -6.39
N VAL A 140 4.23 -21.19 -7.08
CA VAL A 140 4.33 -20.31 -8.25
C VAL A 140 4.98 -18.95 -7.96
N HIS A 141 5.14 -18.57 -6.69
CA HIS A 141 5.76 -17.30 -6.31
C HIS A 141 7.11 -17.47 -5.60
N LYS A 142 7.57 -18.70 -5.36
CA LYS A 142 8.76 -18.98 -4.53
C LYS A 142 10.07 -18.49 -5.14
N ASP A 143 10.13 -18.35 -6.44
CA ASP A 143 11.28 -17.87 -7.20
C ASP A 143 11.42 -16.35 -7.20
N ARG A 144 10.35 -15.63 -6.80
CA ARG A 144 10.30 -14.17 -6.80
C ARG A 144 9.96 -13.54 -5.45
N VAL A 145 9.76 -14.33 -4.40
CA VAL A 145 9.43 -13.84 -3.04
C VAL A 145 10.55 -14.18 -2.07
N TRP A 146 11.12 -13.13 -1.49
CA TRP A 146 12.15 -13.20 -0.46
C TRP A 146 11.59 -12.69 0.85
N TYR A 147 11.62 -13.54 1.87
CA TYR A 147 11.13 -13.22 3.19
C TYR A 147 12.29 -13.01 4.15
N HIS A 148 12.19 -11.99 4.99
CA HIS A 148 13.19 -11.58 5.96
C HIS A 148 12.55 -11.51 7.33
N GLN A 149 12.99 -12.39 8.24
CA GLN A 149 12.55 -12.32 9.63
C GLN A 149 13.32 -11.23 10.38
N ALA A 150 12.88 -9.97 10.27
CA ALA A 150 13.57 -8.82 10.85
C ALA A 150 12.58 -7.71 11.26
N TRP A 151 12.93 -6.99 12.33
CA TRP A 151 12.21 -5.79 12.74
C TRP A 151 12.69 -4.59 11.93
N ILE A 152 11.77 -3.70 11.54
CA ILE A 152 12.12 -2.55 10.69
C ILE A 152 12.65 -1.39 11.54
N SER A 153 13.71 -0.73 11.05
CA SER A 153 14.24 0.50 11.65
C SER A 153 13.41 1.72 11.23
N SER A 154 13.31 2.70 12.11
CA SER A 154 12.76 4.04 11.84
C SER A 154 13.83 5.07 11.47
N ASP A 155 15.10 4.73 11.66
CA ASP A 155 16.23 5.64 11.49
C ASP A 155 17.25 5.02 10.52
N PRO A 156 17.64 5.73 9.44
CA PRO A 156 18.69 5.27 8.53
C PRO A 156 20.04 5.02 9.22
N ASN A 157 20.35 5.70 10.33
CA ASN A 157 21.60 5.51 11.08
C ASN A 157 21.62 4.21 11.88
N GLU A 158 20.45 3.62 12.12
CA GLU A 158 20.29 2.32 12.77
C GLU A 158 20.16 1.18 11.76
N HIS A 159 20.36 1.44 10.46
CA HIS A 159 20.25 0.42 9.42
C HIS A 159 21.30 -0.67 9.61
N ASP A 160 20.84 -1.90 9.82
CA ASP A 160 21.65 -3.11 9.76
C ASP A 160 20.84 -4.29 9.17
N PRO A 161 21.48 -5.41 8.76
CA PRO A 161 20.76 -6.54 8.17
C PRO A 161 19.68 -7.19 9.07
N SER A 162 19.81 -7.09 10.39
CA SER A 162 18.83 -7.56 11.37
C SER A 162 17.77 -6.52 11.72
N LYS A 163 18.01 -5.25 11.37
CA LYS A 163 17.12 -4.11 11.58
C LYS A 163 17.13 -3.15 10.38
N PRO A 164 16.60 -3.56 9.21
CA PRO A 164 16.75 -2.77 7.99
C PRO A 164 15.89 -1.49 8.03
N PHE A 165 16.47 -0.39 7.57
CA PHE A 165 15.72 0.79 7.15
C PHE A 165 15.31 0.66 5.67
N ILE A 166 14.02 0.42 5.41
CA ILE A 166 13.52 -0.01 4.10
C ILE A 166 13.73 1.01 2.97
N PRO A 167 13.54 2.33 3.14
CA PRO A 167 13.86 3.29 2.07
C PRO A 167 15.30 3.17 1.54
N GLY A 168 16.26 2.93 2.45
CA GLY A 168 17.65 2.68 2.07
C GLY A 168 17.84 1.35 1.34
N VAL A 169 17.09 0.31 1.71
CA VAL A 169 17.09 -0.99 1.00
C VAL A 169 16.56 -0.81 -0.42
N ILE A 170 15.44 -0.09 -0.59
CA ILE A 170 14.84 0.22 -1.89
C ILE A 170 15.88 0.92 -2.78
N ARG A 171 16.42 2.06 -2.33
CA ARG A 171 17.44 2.81 -3.09
C ARG A 171 18.64 1.96 -3.51
N ASN A 172 19.07 1.01 -2.68
CA ASN A 172 20.24 0.18 -2.96
C ASN A 172 19.93 -1.04 -3.85
N SER A 173 18.66 -1.39 -4.03
CA SER A 173 18.24 -2.59 -4.77
C SER A 173 17.47 -2.31 -6.05
N THR A 174 17.12 -1.04 -6.30
CA THR A 174 16.38 -0.59 -7.47
C THR A 174 17.08 0.60 -8.14
N THR A 175 16.58 0.97 -9.31
CA THR A 175 16.90 2.18 -10.05
C THR A 175 15.64 3.05 -10.16
N LYS A 176 15.82 4.31 -10.58
CA LYS A 176 14.68 5.22 -10.79
C LYS A 176 13.82 4.88 -12.01
N ASP A 177 14.31 3.98 -12.87
CA ASP A 177 13.56 3.49 -14.03
C ASP A 177 12.71 2.27 -13.67
N ASP A 178 12.95 1.64 -12.51
CA ASP A 178 12.17 0.51 -12.02
C ASP A 178 10.83 0.98 -11.46
N TYR A 179 9.84 0.11 -11.53
CA TYR A 179 8.58 0.28 -10.80
C TYR A 179 8.71 -0.21 -9.37
N VAL A 180 8.45 0.66 -8.40
CA VAL A 180 8.55 0.31 -6.99
C VAL A 180 7.26 0.62 -6.25
N PHE A 181 6.67 -0.43 -5.69
CA PHE A 181 5.59 -0.32 -4.72
C PHE A 181 6.12 -0.66 -3.32
N PHE A 182 6.08 0.32 -2.43
CA PHE A 182 6.37 0.14 -1.01
C PHE A 182 5.08 0.15 -0.17
N LYS A 183 4.83 -0.94 0.58
CA LYS A 183 3.82 -0.99 1.64
C LYS A 183 4.50 -0.91 3.01
N LEU A 184 4.01 -0.01 3.85
CA LEU A 184 4.43 0.19 5.24
C LEU A 184 3.24 0.04 6.19
N ASP A 185 3.19 -1.08 6.91
CA ASP A 185 2.13 -1.41 7.88
C ASP A 185 2.67 -2.49 8.82
N ILE A 186 3.36 -2.06 9.88
CA ILE A 186 4.10 -2.90 10.83
C ILE A 186 3.59 -2.74 12.28
N ASP A 187 2.40 -2.15 12.45
CA ASP A 187 1.75 -1.89 13.74
C ASP A 187 2.62 -1.09 14.73
N SER A 188 3.58 -0.31 14.24
CA SER A 188 4.52 0.49 15.04
C SER A 188 4.51 1.95 14.62
N LYS A 189 3.62 2.73 15.25
CA LYS A 189 3.45 4.16 14.99
C LYS A 189 4.78 4.92 14.86
N SER A 190 5.69 4.78 15.83
CA SER A 190 6.93 5.55 15.84
C SER A 190 7.82 5.21 14.64
N VAL A 191 7.79 3.96 14.19
CA VAL A 191 8.58 3.53 13.04
C VAL A 191 7.95 3.96 11.73
N GLU A 192 6.64 3.79 11.61
CA GLU A 192 5.90 4.18 10.42
C GLU A 192 5.98 5.69 10.19
N THR A 193 5.61 6.50 11.18
CA THR A 193 5.67 7.96 11.09
C THR A 193 7.11 8.45 10.91
N GLY A 194 8.09 7.86 11.60
CA GLY A 194 9.50 8.22 11.45
C GLY A 194 10.02 7.97 10.02
N THR A 195 9.60 6.87 9.40
CA THR A 195 9.92 6.56 8.00
C THR A 195 9.33 7.59 7.04
N VAL A 196 8.07 7.98 7.24
CA VAL A 196 7.40 8.98 6.39
C VAL A 196 8.00 10.38 6.58
N ASP A 197 8.25 10.78 7.83
CA ASP A 197 8.92 12.04 8.15
C ASP A 197 10.32 12.10 7.51
N TYR A 198 11.06 10.98 7.51
CA TYR A 198 12.34 10.86 6.80
C TYR A 198 12.15 11.11 5.30
N LEU A 199 11.27 10.35 4.62
CA LEU A 199 11.03 10.47 3.18
C LEU A 199 10.66 11.90 2.77
N LEU A 200 9.90 12.61 3.61
CA LEU A 200 9.44 13.97 3.33
C LEU A 200 10.37 15.08 3.82
N SER A 201 11.42 14.77 4.57
CA SER A 201 12.35 15.75 5.14
C SER A 201 13.03 16.68 4.13
N GLY A 202 13.08 16.29 2.85
CA GLY A 202 13.74 17.04 1.78
C GLY A 202 15.27 16.91 1.76
N ASN A 203 15.86 16.19 2.72
CA ASN A 203 17.30 16.03 2.88
C ASN A 203 17.82 14.67 2.36
N ASN A 204 17.00 13.91 1.64
CA ASN A 204 17.36 12.64 1.01
C ASN A 204 16.67 12.49 -0.35
N SER A 205 17.16 11.52 -1.13
CA SER A 205 16.62 11.13 -2.44
C SER A 205 15.97 9.74 -2.43
N ASP A 206 15.81 9.09 -1.26
CA ASP A 206 15.26 7.73 -1.18
C ASP A 206 13.82 7.68 -1.70
N ILE A 207 13.04 8.76 -1.51
CA ILE A 207 11.69 8.91 -2.03
C ILE A 207 11.61 8.87 -3.57
N GLU A 208 12.69 9.18 -4.27
CA GLU A 208 12.73 9.21 -5.74
C GLU A 208 12.81 7.80 -6.37
N TYR A 209 12.91 6.76 -5.54
CA TYR A 209 12.95 5.35 -5.95
C TYR A 209 11.63 4.63 -5.65
N ILE A 210 10.57 5.36 -5.32
CA ILE A 210 9.27 4.81 -4.93
C ILE A 210 8.20 5.45 -5.82
N ASP A 211 7.41 4.64 -6.52
CA ASP A 211 6.29 5.13 -7.34
C ASP A 211 4.98 5.09 -6.55
N GLU A 212 4.74 4.00 -5.83
CA GLU A 212 3.53 3.76 -5.05
C GLU A 212 3.88 3.57 -3.58
N PHE A 213 3.10 4.20 -2.71
CA PHE A 213 3.28 4.03 -1.29
C PHE A 213 1.97 3.78 -0.55
N ALA A 214 1.80 2.56 -0.05
CA ALA A 214 0.66 2.20 0.80
C ALA A 214 1.08 2.28 2.26
N TRP A 215 0.50 3.23 2.99
CA TRP A 215 0.73 3.39 4.42
C TRP A 215 -0.59 3.48 5.18
N GLU A 216 -0.69 2.70 6.25
CA GLU A 216 -1.79 2.77 7.20
C GLU A 216 -1.48 3.75 8.32
N HIS A 217 -1.82 5.02 8.15
CA HIS A 217 -1.63 6.00 9.23
C HIS A 217 -2.66 5.80 10.36
N HIS A 218 -2.24 5.08 11.39
CA HIS A 218 -3.03 4.81 12.58
C HIS A 218 -3.28 6.09 13.40
N ILE A 219 -4.36 6.84 13.12
CA ILE A 219 -4.74 8.05 13.87
C ILE A 219 -6.04 7.90 14.65
N ARG A 220 -6.17 8.58 15.79
CA ARG A 220 -7.41 8.52 16.61
C ARG A 220 -8.65 9.08 15.90
N GLN A 221 -8.48 10.08 15.04
CA GLN A 221 -9.60 10.74 14.38
C GLN A 221 -10.24 9.90 13.27
N ASN A 222 -9.71 8.71 12.96
CA ASN A 222 -10.43 7.69 12.22
C ASN A 222 -11.50 7.06 13.14
N TYR A 223 -12.61 7.76 13.36
CA TYR A 223 -13.63 7.37 14.33
C TYR A 223 -14.26 6.00 14.04
N ILE A 224 -14.24 5.57 12.77
CA ILE A 224 -14.76 4.27 12.36
C ILE A 224 -13.90 3.12 12.92
N MET A 225 -12.58 3.29 12.90
CA MET A 225 -11.63 2.26 13.32
C MET A 225 -11.18 2.43 14.78
N ALA A 226 -11.04 3.68 15.24
CA ALA A 226 -10.68 4.01 16.62
C ALA A 226 -11.68 3.45 17.63
N ALA A 227 -12.98 3.52 17.32
CA ALA A 227 -14.05 2.95 18.16
C ALA A 227 -14.06 1.41 18.17
N ARG A 228 -13.26 0.76 17.31
CA ARG A 228 -13.31 -0.69 17.07
C ARG A 228 -11.98 -1.42 17.30
N GLY A 229 -11.11 -0.85 18.12
CA GLY A 229 -9.96 -1.56 18.68
C GLY A 229 -8.59 -1.22 18.10
N TRP A 230 -8.48 -0.25 17.18
CA TRP A 230 -7.17 0.25 16.75
C TRP A 230 -6.43 1.04 17.85
N CYS A 231 -7.15 1.90 18.56
CA CYS A 231 -6.49 2.86 19.43
C CYS A 231 -6.04 2.39 20.82
N PRO A 232 -6.53 1.29 21.43
CA PRO A 232 -6.02 0.85 22.73
C PRO A 232 -4.50 0.58 22.83
N GLY A 233 -3.73 0.63 21.73
CA GLY A 233 -2.27 0.57 21.78
C GLY A 233 -1.49 1.06 20.56
N GLY A 234 -2.12 1.35 19.41
CA GLY A 234 -1.40 1.64 18.16
C GLY A 234 -1.63 3.02 17.53
N CYS A 235 -2.60 3.81 18.02
CA CYS A 235 -2.93 5.09 17.39
C CYS A 235 -1.94 6.21 17.75
N ASP A 236 -1.69 7.09 16.80
CA ASP A 236 -1.17 8.43 17.00
C ASP A 236 -2.27 9.34 17.55
N TYR A 237 -2.06 9.76 18.80
CA TYR A 237 -2.92 10.70 19.53
C TYR A 237 -2.58 12.16 19.26
N GLU A 238 -1.39 12.43 18.71
CA GLU A 238 -0.89 13.77 18.42
C GLU A 238 -1.20 14.21 16.99
N LYS A 239 -1.62 13.27 16.12
CA LYS A 239 -1.93 13.53 14.72
C LYS A 239 -3.43 13.44 14.44
N SER A 240 -3.85 14.24 13.48
CA SER A 240 -5.23 14.40 13.03
C SER A 240 -5.45 13.81 11.63
N SER A 241 -6.71 13.76 11.19
CA SER A 241 -7.02 13.42 9.80
C SER A 241 -6.39 14.42 8.83
N LEU A 242 -6.35 15.71 9.20
CA LEU A 242 -5.70 16.76 8.41
C LEU A 242 -4.21 16.48 8.23
N ASP A 243 -3.51 16.07 9.28
CA ASP A 243 -2.09 15.70 9.18
C ASP A 243 -1.89 14.54 8.21
N SER A 244 -2.78 13.55 8.26
CA SER A 244 -2.73 12.43 7.32
C SER A 244 -2.91 12.91 5.87
N TYR A 245 -3.92 13.73 5.59
CA TYR A 245 -4.12 14.29 4.26
C TYR A 245 -2.92 15.13 3.79
N ASN A 246 -2.28 15.87 4.69
CA ASN A 246 -1.06 16.62 4.38
C ASN A 246 0.10 15.68 4.04
N TYR A 247 0.32 14.60 4.80
CA TYR A 247 1.33 13.60 4.48
C TYR A 247 1.14 13.01 3.07
N PHE A 248 -0.06 12.52 2.75
CA PHE A 248 -0.35 11.97 1.42
C PHE A 248 -0.28 13.02 0.31
N LEU A 249 -0.66 14.27 0.58
CA LEU A 249 -0.51 15.36 -0.38
C LEU A 249 0.97 15.65 -0.67
N GLU A 250 1.81 15.69 0.36
CA GLU A 250 3.25 15.93 0.18
C GLU A 250 3.94 14.75 -0.52
N LEU A 251 3.57 13.50 -0.22
CA LEU A 251 4.04 12.33 -0.98
C LEU A 251 3.73 12.48 -2.48
N ARG A 252 2.49 12.86 -2.82
CA ARG A 252 2.07 13.09 -4.22
C ARG A 252 2.79 14.24 -4.88
N ARG A 253 3.03 15.34 -4.16
CA ARG A 253 3.86 16.46 -4.66
C ARG A 253 5.29 16.04 -4.97
N ARG A 254 5.78 14.97 -4.33
CA ARG A 254 7.10 14.39 -4.56
C ARG A 254 7.10 13.27 -5.59
N GLY A 255 5.97 12.99 -6.23
CA GLY A 255 5.85 11.98 -7.28
C GLY A 255 5.48 10.59 -6.79
N VAL A 256 5.27 10.41 -5.49
CA VAL A 256 4.84 9.14 -4.89
C VAL A 256 3.34 9.12 -4.71
N ARG A 257 2.67 8.10 -5.23
CA ARG A 257 1.21 8.02 -5.18
C ARG A 257 0.68 7.36 -3.92
#